data_AF-A0A231VCW6-F1
#
_entry.id   AF-A0A231VCW6-F1
#
_cell.length_a   1.000
_cell.length_b   1.000
_cell.length_c   1.000
_cell.angle_alpha   90.00
_cell.angle_beta   90.00
_cell.angle_gamma   90.00
#
_symmetry.space_group_name_H-M   'P 1'
#
loop_
_entity.id
_entity.type
_entity.pdbx_description
1 polymer ?
#
loop_
_entity_poly.entity_id
_entity_poly.type
_entity_poly.pdbx_seq_one_letter_code
_entity_poly.pdbx_strand_id
1 'polypeptide(L)'
;MCVELRDYLFLPLKNKNFYFSITSEENGMFAGADKVREMANELGLKVVYLAKDGTVINKGSTVFEAYGTASAVINAEEILLGLIGKPSGVATASLKFYNKADGRIKVVCGAWKKVLPEIRPLLRHSIALGGCSIRMCDEPFIYLDKNYIRLFGNIGDAVKRARGYDPTRLIVAQLRGENIPINKEAEEAYKAGAKILMIDTGNLMDLKLALDVAKNNNWRESVEFAFAGGIKIDMIDDIIDMGADIIDVGRSIIDAPMLDFKLDVKSVVE
;
A
#
# COMPACT_ATOMS: atom_id res chain seq x y z
N MET A 1 17.51 -2.50 32.95
CA MET A 1 17.51 -1.26 33.76
C MET A 1 16.13 -0.57 33.90
N CYS A 2 15.12 -0.83 33.05
CA CYS A 2 13.84 -0.09 33.12
C CYS A 2 12.72 -0.77 33.93
N VAL A 3 12.75 -2.10 34.07
CA VAL A 3 11.69 -2.87 34.76
C VAL A 3 11.64 -2.55 36.27
N GLU A 4 12.79 -2.50 36.94
CA GLU A 4 12.88 -2.22 38.38
C GLU A 4 12.31 -0.84 38.79
N LEU A 5 12.47 0.18 37.92
CA LEU A 5 11.93 1.51 38.17
C LEU A 5 10.40 1.54 38.03
N ARG A 6 9.86 0.93 36.96
CA ARG A 6 8.40 0.84 36.75
C ARG A 6 7.75 0.05 37.88
N ASP A 7 8.35 -1.06 38.30
CA ASP A 7 7.85 -1.88 39.40
C ASP A 7 7.81 -1.11 40.73
N TYR A 8 8.84 -0.32 41.02
CA TYR A 8 8.85 0.56 42.18
C TYR A 8 7.76 1.65 42.11
N LEU A 9 7.63 2.33 40.96
CA LEU A 9 6.62 3.38 40.76
C LEU A 9 5.19 2.83 40.81
N PHE A 10 4.97 1.60 40.37
CA PHE A 10 3.65 0.96 40.33
C PHE A 10 3.31 0.20 41.61
N LEU A 11 4.20 0.13 42.60
CA LEU A 11 3.94 -0.54 43.87
C LEU A 11 2.64 -0.06 44.56
N PRO A 12 2.31 1.26 44.62
CA PRO A 12 1.05 1.74 45.18
C PRO A 12 -0.19 1.41 44.32
N LEU A 13 0.01 0.92 43.09
CA LEU A 13 -1.03 0.67 42.09
C LEU A 13 -1.27 -0.83 41.84
N LYS A 14 -0.57 -1.72 42.56
CA LYS A 14 -0.49 -3.16 42.28
C LYS A 14 -1.85 -3.89 42.18
N ASN A 15 -2.86 -3.42 42.92
CA ASN A 15 -4.20 -4.02 42.96
C ASN A 15 -5.25 -3.19 42.22
N LYS A 16 -4.84 -2.19 41.44
CA LYS A 16 -5.73 -1.32 40.69
C LYS A 16 -5.76 -1.71 39.21
N ASN A 17 -6.95 -1.66 38.63
CA ASN A 17 -7.10 -1.68 37.18
C ASN A 17 -7.41 -0.28 36.68
N PHE A 18 -7.07 -0.03 35.43
CA PHE A 18 -7.24 1.25 34.78
C PHE A 18 -8.03 1.04 33.51
N TYR A 19 -9.09 1.84 33.35
CA TYR A 19 -9.78 1.98 32.09
C TYR A 19 -9.03 2.98 31.23
N PHE A 20 -8.74 2.63 29.98
CA PHE A 20 -8.09 3.51 29.04
C PHE A 20 -8.66 3.35 27.63
N SER A 21 -8.42 4.36 26.80
CA SER A 21 -8.81 4.34 25.40
C SER A 21 -7.68 4.81 24.50
N ILE A 22 -7.62 4.27 23.29
CA ILE A 22 -6.82 4.82 22.20
C ILE A 22 -7.73 5.58 21.26
N THR A 23 -7.39 6.84 21.00
CA THR A 23 -8.12 7.72 20.08
C THR A 23 -7.21 8.21 18.96
N SER A 24 -7.76 8.38 17.77
CA SER A 24 -7.03 8.96 16.65
C SER A 24 -6.88 10.48 16.78
N GLU A 25 -5.71 11.01 16.43
CA GLU A 25 -5.45 12.45 16.40
C GLU A 25 -5.67 13.07 15.00
N GLU A 26 -6.00 12.24 14.01
CA GLU A 26 -6.11 12.60 12.60
C GLU A 26 -7.31 11.93 11.92
N ASN A 27 -7.65 12.35 10.70
CA ASN A 27 -8.63 11.66 9.87
C ASN A 27 -7.94 10.59 9.02
N GLY A 28 -8.58 9.44 8.86
CA GLY A 28 -8.05 8.38 8.00
C GLY A 28 -8.83 7.09 8.07
N MET A 29 -8.11 5.98 7.94
CA MET A 29 -8.63 4.63 7.98
C MET A 29 -7.85 3.80 8.99
N PHE A 30 -8.56 3.14 9.89
CA PHE A 30 -7.98 2.25 10.88
C PHE A 30 -7.54 0.94 10.23
N ALA A 31 -6.30 0.51 10.54
CA ALA A 31 -5.77 -0.78 10.14
C ALA A 31 -4.81 -1.33 11.22
N GLY A 32 -4.78 -2.66 11.38
CA GLY A 32 -3.93 -3.37 12.33
C GLY A 32 -4.69 -4.09 13.45
N ALA A 33 -6.01 -4.23 13.35
CA ALA A 33 -6.88 -4.80 14.37
C ALA A 33 -6.43 -6.18 14.85
N ASP A 34 -6.02 -7.07 13.93
CA ASP A 34 -5.63 -8.43 14.29
C ASP A 34 -4.37 -8.47 15.16
N LYS A 35 -3.38 -7.62 14.84
CA LYS A 35 -2.14 -7.51 15.61
C LYS A 35 -2.37 -6.86 16.97
N VAL A 36 -3.26 -5.87 17.04
CA VAL A 36 -3.69 -5.28 18.32
C VAL A 36 -4.37 -6.32 19.19
N ARG A 37 -5.26 -7.15 18.62
CA ARG A 37 -5.98 -8.18 19.37
C ARG A 37 -5.03 -9.23 19.96
N GLU A 38 -4.08 -9.71 19.16
CA GLU A 38 -3.04 -10.65 19.59
C GLU A 38 -2.22 -10.07 20.75
N MET A 39 -1.67 -8.87 20.56
CA MET A 39 -0.84 -8.22 21.58
C MET A 39 -1.62 -7.82 22.83
N ALA A 40 -2.87 -7.38 22.69
CA ALA A 40 -3.70 -7.04 23.85
C ALA A 40 -3.93 -8.26 24.75
N ASN A 41 -4.11 -9.45 24.16
CA ASN A 41 -4.21 -10.69 24.93
C ASN A 41 -2.88 -11.05 25.62
N GLU A 42 -1.75 -10.89 24.93
CA GLU A 42 -0.41 -11.13 25.52
C GLU A 42 -0.10 -10.21 26.69
N LEU A 43 -0.55 -8.96 26.63
CA LEU A 43 -0.44 -7.97 27.71
C LEU A 43 -1.45 -8.19 28.85
N GLY A 44 -2.37 -9.15 28.72
CA GLY A 44 -3.41 -9.43 29.71
C GLY A 44 -4.47 -8.33 29.81
N LEU A 45 -4.72 -7.59 28.72
CA LEU A 45 -5.73 -6.55 28.67
C LEU A 45 -7.13 -7.16 28.52
N LYS A 46 -8.11 -6.64 29.27
CA LYS A 46 -9.52 -6.95 29.07
C LYS A 46 -10.10 -5.96 28.06
N VAL A 47 -10.10 -6.34 26.79
CA VAL A 47 -10.61 -5.51 25.68
C VAL A 47 -12.12 -5.33 25.80
N VAL A 48 -12.57 -4.08 25.76
CA VAL A 48 -13.98 -3.65 25.74
C VAL A 48 -14.40 -3.36 24.30
N TYR A 49 -13.55 -2.67 23.56
CA TYR A 49 -13.80 -2.26 22.19
C TYR A 49 -12.51 -2.28 21.37
N LEU A 50 -12.64 -2.68 20.11
CA LEU A 50 -11.59 -2.60 19.10
C LEU A 50 -12.27 -2.31 17.75
N ALA A 51 -11.87 -1.24 17.10
CA ALA A 51 -12.33 -0.90 15.77
C ALA A 51 -11.99 -2.01 14.77
N LYS A 52 -12.84 -2.18 13.76
CA LYS A 52 -12.58 -3.12 12.68
C LYS A 52 -11.61 -2.51 11.68
N ASP A 53 -10.74 -3.32 11.11
CA ASP A 53 -9.92 -2.90 9.97
C ASP A 53 -10.79 -2.34 8.84
N GLY A 54 -10.33 -1.25 8.21
CA GLY A 54 -11.05 -0.55 7.16
C GLY A 54 -12.08 0.47 7.67
N THR A 55 -12.24 0.63 8.99
CA THR A 55 -13.11 1.67 9.56
C THR A 55 -12.55 3.05 9.22
N VAL A 56 -13.36 3.90 8.58
CA VAL A 56 -13.03 5.33 8.42
C VAL A 56 -13.14 6.01 9.77
N ILE A 57 -12.09 6.72 10.16
CA ILE A 57 -11.95 7.40 11.44
C ILE A 57 -11.70 8.89 11.24
N ASN A 58 -12.26 9.69 12.14
CA ASN A 58 -11.98 11.12 12.25
C ASN A 58 -11.12 11.39 13.48
N LYS A 59 -10.51 12.58 13.55
CA LYS A 59 -9.86 13.07 14.76
C LYS A 59 -10.80 12.95 15.97
N GLY A 60 -10.32 12.35 17.04
CA GLY A 60 -11.06 12.04 18.27
C GLY A 60 -11.81 10.71 18.25
N SER A 61 -11.80 9.95 17.14
CA SER A 61 -12.45 8.64 17.10
C SER A 61 -11.74 7.65 18.01
N THR A 62 -12.48 7.02 18.90
CA THR A 62 -11.99 5.89 19.69
C THR A 62 -11.82 4.66 18.79
N VAL A 63 -10.64 4.03 18.86
CA VAL A 63 -10.32 2.81 18.10
C VAL A 63 -10.05 1.59 18.98
N PHE A 64 -9.79 1.81 20.27
CA PHE A 64 -9.57 0.73 21.22
C PHE A 64 -9.94 1.18 22.63
N GLU A 65 -10.56 0.31 23.42
CA GLU A 65 -10.84 0.52 24.83
C GLU A 65 -10.58 -0.78 25.58
N ALA A 66 -9.92 -0.69 26.73
CA ALA A 66 -9.62 -1.85 27.56
C ALA A 66 -9.43 -1.50 29.03
N TYR A 67 -9.44 -2.54 29.86
CA TYR A 67 -8.94 -2.49 31.23
C TYR A 67 -7.60 -3.21 31.34
N GLY A 68 -6.71 -2.70 32.19
CA GLY A 68 -5.43 -3.35 32.49
C GLY A 68 -4.76 -2.81 33.75
N THR A 69 -3.72 -3.50 34.21
CA THR A 69 -2.84 -3.02 35.29
C THR A 69 -2.01 -1.83 34.81
N ALA A 70 -1.43 -1.04 35.74
CA ALA A 70 -0.56 0.09 35.37
C ALA A 70 0.55 -0.31 34.38
N SER A 71 1.20 -1.46 34.60
CA SER A 71 2.25 -1.97 33.71
C SER A 71 1.71 -2.34 32.32
N ALA A 72 0.55 -3.02 32.27
CA ALA A 72 -0.07 -3.39 31.00
C ALA A 72 -0.50 -2.16 30.19
N VAL A 73 -1.03 -1.12 30.84
CA VAL A 73 -1.43 0.13 30.17
C VAL A 73 -0.23 0.85 29.55
N ILE A 74 0.88 1.00 30.28
CA ILE A 74 2.07 1.69 29.74
C ILE A 74 2.71 0.88 28.61
N ASN A 75 2.77 -0.45 28.72
CA ASN A 75 3.24 -1.29 27.62
C ASN A 75 2.29 -1.22 26.41
N ALA A 76 0.98 -1.08 26.64
CA ALA A 76 0.01 -0.93 25.58
C ALA A 76 0.23 0.36 24.78
N GLU A 77 0.61 1.47 25.44
CA GLU A 77 0.94 2.73 24.76
C GLU A 77 2.12 2.54 23.80
N GLU A 78 3.21 1.95 24.27
CA GLU A 78 4.44 1.77 23.48
C GLU A 78 4.23 0.81 22.32
N ILE A 79 3.46 -0.27 22.53
CA ILE A 79 3.35 -1.36 21.56
C ILE A 79 2.15 -1.16 20.63
N LEU A 80 0.95 -0.94 21.18
CA LEU A 80 -0.27 -0.92 20.36
C LEU A 80 -0.30 0.27 19.40
N LEU A 81 0.16 1.45 19.82
CA LEU A 81 0.23 2.62 18.95
C LEU A 81 1.17 2.38 17.76
N GLY A 82 2.32 1.76 18.01
CA GLY A 82 3.26 1.36 16.95
C GLY A 82 2.70 0.31 15.99
N LEU A 83 1.86 -0.61 16.49
CA LEU A 83 1.21 -1.64 15.66
C LEU A 83 0.16 -1.07 14.71
N ILE A 84 -0.52 0.03 15.07
CA ILE A 84 -1.61 0.60 14.25
C ILE A 84 -1.21 1.82 13.42
N GLY A 85 -0.21 2.60 13.87
CA GLY A 85 0.14 3.87 13.25
C GLY A 85 0.54 3.71 11.78
N LYS A 86 1.54 2.86 11.51
CA LYS A 86 2.03 2.63 10.13
C LYS A 86 0.98 2.00 9.20
N PRO A 87 0.30 0.89 9.54
CA PRO A 87 -0.71 0.32 8.66
C PRO A 87 -1.88 1.28 8.42
N SER A 88 -2.34 2.02 9.45
CA SER A 88 -3.41 3.02 9.29
C SER A 88 -2.98 4.16 8.36
N GLY A 89 -1.72 4.60 8.44
CA GLY A 89 -1.16 5.59 7.51
C GLY A 89 -1.17 5.11 6.06
N VAL A 90 -0.77 3.86 5.81
CA VAL A 90 -0.77 3.25 4.47
C VAL A 90 -2.20 3.04 3.95
N ALA A 91 -3.12 2.56 4.78
CA ALA A 91 -4.53 2.41 4.41
C ALA A 91 -5.17 3.75 4.08
N THR A 92 -4.86 4.79 4.87
CA THR A 92 -5.33 6.16 4.62
C THR A 92 -4.80 6.71 3.31
N ALA A 93 -3.51 6.54 3.01
CA ALA A 93 -2.94 6.97 1.74
C ALA A 93 -3.58 6.23 0.56
N SER A 94 -3.75 4.91 0.68
CA SER A 94 -4.46 4.11 -0.33
C SER A 94 -5.88 4.63 -0.57
N LEU A 95 -6.64 4.90 0.51
CA LEU A 95 -8.00 5.43 0.41
C LEU A 95 -8.04 6.78 -0.34
N LYS A 96 -7.06 7.66 -0.09
CA LYS A 96 -6.94 8.94 -0.81
C LYS A 96 -6.77 8.73 -2.31
N PHE A 97 -5.87 7.82 -2.72
CA PHE A 97 -5.66 7.52 -4.13
C PHE A 97 -6.87 6.85 -4.77
N TYR A 98 -7.49 5.89 -4.07
CA TYR A 98 -8.70 5.21 -4.53
C TYR A 98 -9.85 6.20 -4.76
N ASN A 99 -10.11 7.07 -3.79
CA ASN A 99 -11.16 8.10 -3.90
C ASN A 99 -10.84 9.14 -4.99
N LYS A 100 -9.57 9.52 -5.17
CA LYS A 100 -9.18 10.46 -6.22
C LYS A 100 -9.34 9.85 -7.62
N ALA A 101 -9.10 8.55 -7.77
CA ALA A 101 -9.37 7.84 -9.01
C ALA A 101 -10.87 7.75 -9.31
N ASP A 102 -11.72 7.64 -8.29
CA ASP A 102 -13.20 7.65 -8.41
C ASP A 102 -13.72 6.64 -9.44
N GLY A 103 -13.11 5.45 -9.48
CA GLY A 103 -13.45 4.40 -10.45
C GLY A 103 -13.06 4.67 -11.91
N ARG A 104 -12.49 5.83 -12.23
CA ARG A 104 -12.08 6.22 -13.59
C ARG A 104 -10.82 5.48 -14.08
N ILE A 105 -10.00 5.01 -13.15
CA ILE A 105 -8.74 4.31 -13.44
C ILE A 105 -8.43 3.28 -12.34
N LYS A 106 -7.76 2.18 -12.70
CA LYS A 106 -7.32 1.19 -11.72
C LYS A 106 -6.08 1.70 -10.98
N VAL A 107 -6.15 1.74 -9.65
CA VAL A 107 -5.00 2.07 -8.80
C VAL A 107 -4.38 0.81 -8.22
N VAL A 108 -3.06 0.67 -8.41
CA VAL A 108 -2.26 -0.43 -7.92
C VAL A 108 -1.13 0.12 -7.06
N CYS A 109 -0.68 -0.63 -6.06
CA CYS A 109 0.57 -0.37 -5.35
C CYS A 109 1.42 -1.64 -5.35
N GLY A 110 2.43 -1.71 -6.23
CA GLY A 110 3.41 -2.79 -6.26
C GLY A 110 4.57 -2.63 -5.27
N ALA A 111 4.72 -1.44 -4.67
CA ALA A 111 5.89 -1.07 -3.89
C ALA A 111 6.03 -1.79 -2.53
N TRP A 112 5.00 -2.51 -2.06
CA TRP A 112 5.13 -3.39 -0.89
C TRP A 112 6.21 -4.46 -1.08
N LYS A 113 6.62 -4.78 -2.31
CA LYS A 113 7.75 -5.69 -2.56
C LYS A 113 9.10 -5.10 -2.18
N LYS A 114 9.19 -3.77 -2.01
CA LYS A 114 10.43 -3.03 -1.70
C LYS A 114 10.65 -2.81 -0.20
N VAL A 115 9.72 -3.27 0.64
CA VAL A 115 9.88 -3.24 2.11
C VAL A 115 10.36 -4.58 2.65
N LEU A 116 10.76 -4.56 3.93
CA LEU A 116 11.16 -5.75 4.69
C LEU A 116 10.11 -6.87 4.55
N PRO A 117 10.53 -8.12 4.25
CA PRO A 117 9.61 -9.24 4.04
C PRO A 117 8.57 -9.44 5.14
N GLU A 118 8.97 -9.23 6.39
CA GLU A 118 8.19 -9.45 7.60
C GLU A 118 6.95 -8.56 7.67
N ILE A 119 7.02 -7.34 7.13
CA ILE A 119 5.90 -6.38 7.17
C ILE A 119 5.03 -6.42 5.90
N ARG A 120 5.41 -7.19 4.87
CA ARG A 120 4.67 -7.23 3.59
C ARG A 120 3.21 -7.66 3.75
N PRO A 121 2.85 -8.69 4.55
CA PRO A 121 1.45 -9.07 4.72
C PRO A 121 0.61 -7.92 5.28
N LEU A 122 1.15 -7.22 6.30
CA LEU A 122 0.50 -6.07 6.92
C LEU A 122 0.28 -4.93 5.94
N LEU A 123 1.30 -4.56 5.16
CA LEU A 123 1.17 -3.47 4.20
C LEU A 123 0.26 -3.83 3.02
N ARG A 124 0.31 -5.08 2.54
CA ARG A 124 -0.62 -5.56 1.50
C ARG A 124 -2.07 -5.48 1.96
N HIS A 125 -2.33 -5.91 3.19
CA HIS A 125 -3.66 -5.80 3.82
C HIS A 125 -4.09 -4.34 3.93
N SER A 126 -3.21 -3.47 4.43
CA SER A 126 -3.48 -2.03 4.56
C SER A 126 -3.81 -1.35 3.22
N ILE A 127 -3.05 -1.65 2.17
CA ILE A 127 -3.33 -1.17 0.80
C ILE A 127 -4.72 -1.62 0.36
N ALA A 128 -5.05 -2.91 0.54
CA ALA A 128 -6.34 -3.45 0.11
C ALA A 128 -7.52 -2.85 0.89
N LEU A 129 -7.37 -2.60 2.21
CA LEU A 129 -8.38 -1.92 3.02
C LEU A 129 -8.71 -0.52 2.47
N GLY A 130 -7.69 0.22 2.05
CA GLY A 130 -7.86 1.52 1.41
C GLY A 130 -8.28 1.46 -0.06
N GLY A 131 -8.71 0.30 -0.58
CA GLY A 131 -9.29 0.16 -1.92
C GLY A 131 -8.32 0.04 -3.10
N CYS A 132 -7.02 0.33 -2.94
CA CYS A 132 -6.07 0.10 -4.03
C CYS A 132 -5.74 -1.40 -4.15
N SER A 133 -5.45 -1.84 -5.37
CA SER A 133 -5.01 -3.22 -5.60
C SER A 133 -3.53 -3.39 -5.28
N ILE A 134 -3.15 -4.59 -4.83
CA ILE A 134 -1.74 -4.99 -4.65
C ILE A 134 -1.13 -5.63 -5.91
N ARG A 135 -1.95 -5.83 -6.95
CA ARG A 135 -1.60 -6.50 -8.21
C ARG A 135 -2.22 -5.75 -9.40
N MET A 136 -1.49 -5.71 -10.51
CA MET A 136 -2.00 -5.16 -11.76
C MET A 136 -3.12 -6.02 -12.35
N CYS A 137 -2.99 -7.34 -12.25
CA CYS A 137 -4.00 -8.29 -12.71
C CYS A 137 -4.35 -9.28 -11.60
N ASP A 138 -5.62 -9.64 -11.55
CA ASP A 138 -6.16 -10.62 -10.60
C ASP A 138 -5.72 -12.03 -10.99
N GLU A 139 -5.70 -12.31 -12.30
CA GLU A 139 -5.14 -13.52 -12.88
C GLU A 139 -3.61 -13.60 -12.70
N PRO A 140 -3.02 -14.80 -12.73
CA PRO A 140 -1.57 -14.98 -12.80
C PRO A 140 -0.99 -14.30 -14.05
N PHE A 141 0.05 -13.48 -13.86
CA PHE A 141 0.74 -12.77 -14.94
C PHE A 141 2.26 -12.90 -14.81
N ILE A 142 2.97 -12.74 -15.92
CA ILE A 142 4.42 -12.61 -15.95
C ILE A 142 4.76 -11.13 -15.93
N TYR A 143 5.58 -10.71 -14.96
CA TYR A 143 6.08 -9.35 -14.87
C TYR A 143 7.54 -9.30 -15.33
N LEU A 144 7.80 -8.57 -16.40
CA LEU A 144 9.15 -8.32 -16.91
C LEU A 144 9.58 -6.90 -16.50
N ASP A 145 10.37 -6.81 -15.44
CA ASP A 145 10.94 -5.55 -15.00
C ASP A 145 12.10 -5.09 -15.91
N LYS A 146 12.57 -3.86 -15.71
CA LYS A 146 13.69 -3.29 -16.48
C LYS A 146 14.97 -4.12 -16.43
N ASN A 147 15.24 -4.85 -15.35
CA ASN A 147 16.45 -5.65 -15.23
C ASN A 147 16.32 -6.94 -16.05
N TYR A 148 15.15 -7.59 -16.05
CA TYR A 148 14.90 -8.70 -16.97
C TYR A 148 15.10 -8.25 -18.42
N ILE A 149 14.51 -7.13 -18.81
CA ILE A 149 14.65 -6.60 -20.18
C ILE A 149 16.12 -6.31 -20.53
N ARG A 150 16.88 -5.72 -19.61
CA ARG A 150 18.33 -5.47 -19.79
C ARG A 150 19.13 -6.77 -19.95
N LEU A 151 18.81 -7.82 -19.21
CA LEU A 151 19.50 -9.11 -19.30
C LEU A 151 19.29 -9.80 -20.65
N PHE A 152 18.14 -9.59 -21.30
CA PHE A 152 17.88 -10.07 -22.67
C PHE A 152 18.38 -9.10 -23.75
N GLY A 153 18.88 -7.91 -23.38
CA GLY A 153 19.36 -6.88 -24.30
C GLY A 153 18.25 -6.02 -24.93
N ASN A 154 17.06 -6.57 -25.16
CA ASN A 154 15.90 -5.83 -25.66
C ASN A 154 14.56 -6.39 -25.13
N ILE A 155 13.51 -5.57 -25.20
CA ILE A 155 12.18 -5.91 -24.68
C ILE A 155 11.49 -7.01 -25.49
N GLY A 156 11.69 -7.02 -26.81
CA GLY A 156 11.09 -8.01 -27.69
C GLY A 156 11.51 -9.44 -27.35
N ASP A 157 12.80 -9.66 -27.11
CA ASP A 157 13.35 -10.98 -26.79
C ASP A 157 12.95 -11.44 -25.37
N ALA A 158 12.91 -10.51 -24.41
CA ALA A 158 12.40 -10.80 -23.06
C ALA A 158 10.92 -11.27 -23.12
N VAL A 159 10.08 -10.54 -23.85
CA VAL A 159 8.65 -10.87 -23.99
C VAL A 159 8.46 -12.18 -24.75
N LYS A 160 9.17 -12.41 -25.88
CA LYS A 160 9.11 -13.68 -26.62
C LYS A 160 9.51 -14.87 -25.74
N ARG A 161 10.55 -14.71 -24.91
CA ARG A 161 10.98 -15.77 -23.99
C ARG A 161 9.90 -16.09 -22.96
N ALA A 162 9.25 -15.07 -22.40
CA ALA A 162 8.13 -15.25 -21.48
C ALA A 162 6.91 -15.91 -22.15
N ARG A 163 6.58 -15.53 -23.39
CA ARG A 163 5.52 -16.17 -24.19
C ARG A 163 5.79 -17.64 -24.45
N GLY A 164 7.06 -18.02 -24.65
CA GLY A 164 7.46 -19.41 -24.84
C GLY A 164 7.31 -20.29 -23.58
N TYR A 165 7.21 -19.69 -22.39
CA TYR A 165 6.94 -20.42 -21.14
C TYR A 165 5.45 -20.73 -20.97
N ASP A 166 4.58 -19.73 -21.19
CA ASP A 166 3.13 -19.89 -21.13
C ASP A 166 2.45 -18.96 -22.16
N PRO A 167 1.96 -19.50 -23.30
CA PRO A 167 1.31 -18.71 -24.35
C PRO A 167 -0.04 -18.14 -23.96
N THR A 168 -0.63 -18.55 -22.84
CA THR A 168 -1.94 -18.04 -22.39
C THR A 168 -1.79 -16.97 -21.32
N ARG A 169 -0.64 -16.93 -20.65
CA ARG A 169 -0.41 -15.99 -19.55
C ARG A 169 -0.27 -14.56 -20.02
N LEU A 170 -0.92 -13.67 -19.28
CA LEU A 170 -0.77 -12.23 -19.45
C LEU A 170 0.67 -11.82 -19.14
N ILE A 171 1.25 -10.98 -20.00
CA ILE A 171 2.59 -10.42 -19.82
C ILE A 171 2.48 -8.93 -19.62
N VAL A 172 3.04 -8.46 -18.50
CA VAL A 172 3.27 -7.06 -18.20
C VAL A 172 4.73 -6.76 -18.48
N ALA A 173 4.99 -5.80 -19.36
CA ALA A 173 6.34 -5.35 -19.67
C ALA A 173 6.57 -3.93 -19.13
N GLN A 174 7.67 -3.72 -18.41
CA GLN A 174 8.06 -2.41 -17.92
C GLN A 174 8.93 -1.68 -18.94
N LEU A 175 8.51 -0.49 -19.35
CA LEU A 175 9.16 0.35 -20.35
C LEU A 175 9.80 1.57 -19.68
N ARG A 176 10.98 1.95 -20.18
CA ARG A 176 11.82 3.00 -19.58
C ARG A 176 12.39 3.97 -20.60
N GLY A 177 12.35 3.65 -21.90
CA GLY A 177 12.87 4.50 -22.97
C GLY A 177 14.39 4.75 -22.89
N GLU A 178 15.14 3.87 -22.21
CA GLU A 178 16.57 4.10 -21.91
C GLU A 178 17.50 3.76 -23.08
N ASN A 179 17.20 2.69 -23.82
CA ASN A 179 18.03 2.22 -24.95
C ASN A 179 17.46 2.62 -26.31
N ILE A 180 16.14 2.71 -26.41
CA ILE A 180 15.40 3.10 -27.61
C ILE A 180 14.27 4.05 -27.20
N PRO A 181 13.78 4.91 -28.11
CA PRO A 181 12.62 5.77 -27.84
C PRO A 181 11.42 4.97 -27.32
N ILE A 182 10.72 5.51 -26.31
CA ILE A 182 9.63 4.82 -25.60
C ILE A 182 8.53 4.29 -26.52
N ASN A 183 8.25 5.01 -27.59
CA ASN A 183 7.24 4.64 -28.56
C ASN A 183 7.64 3.41 -29.40
N LYS A 184 8.95 3.27 -29.71
CA LYS A 184 9.50 2.06 -30.33
C LYS A 184 9.53 0.90 -29.34
N GLU A 185 9.91 1.16 -28.09
CA GLU A 185 9.89 0.15 -27.02
C GLU A 185 8.48 -0.42 -26.80
N ALA A 186 7.46 0.44 -26.81
CA ALA A 186 6.04 0.07 -26.74
C ALA A 186 5.60 -0.81 -27.92
N GLU A 187 5.98 -0.42 -29.13
CA GLU A 187 5.67 -1.21 -30.32
C GLU A 187 6.34 -2.59 -30.30
N GLU A 188 7.61 -2.68 -29.90
CA GLU A 188 8.34 -3.94 -29.79
C GLU A 188 7.72 -4.87 -28.73
N ALA A 189 7.37 -4.34 -27.56
CA ALA A 189 6.72 -5.10 -26.50
C ALA A 189 5.36 -5.64 -26.93
N TYR A 190 4.54 -4.79 -27.56
CA TYR A 190 3.23 -5.17 -28.06
C TYR A 190 3.34 -6.27 -29.14
N LYS A 191 4.19 -6.07 -30.16
CA LYS A 191 4.40 -7.06 -31.24
C LYS A 191 4.93 -8.39 -30.72
N ALA A 192 5.71 -8.38 -29.64
CA ALA A 192 6.20 -9.60 -28.99
C ALA A 192 5.13 -10.31 -28.14
N GLY A 193 4.00 -9.66 -27.86
CA GLY A 193 2.84 -10.25 -27.18
C GLY A 193 2.59 -9.77 -25.75
N ALA A 194 3.17 -8.64 -25.33
CA ALA A 194 2.81 -8.00 -24.07
C ALA A 194 1.37 -7.48 -24.12
N LYS A 195 0.65 -7.64 -23.00
CA LYS A 195 -0.77 -7.22 -22.87
C LYS A 195 -0.97 -6.06 -21.92
N ILE A 196 0.05 -5.74 -21.12
CA ILE A 196 0.11 -4.49 -20.37
C ILE A 196 1.48 -3.86 -20.59
N LEU A 197 1.49 -2.60 -21.02
CA LEU A 197 2.70 -1.80 -21.21
C LEU A 197 2.78 -0.81 -20.05
N MET A 198 3.74 -1.02 -19.15
CA MET A 198 3.94 -0.17 -17.99
C MET A 198 5.03 0.87 -18.26
N ILE A 199 4.61 2.10 -18.51
CA ILE A 199 5.50 3.25 -18.71
C ILE A 199 6.00 3.73 -17.33
N ASP A 200 7.17 3.28 -16.89
CA ASP A 200 7.77 3.61 -15.58
C ASP A 200 8.81 4.72 -15.70
N THR A 201 8.46 5.83 -16.34
CA THR A 201 9.37 6.98 -16.55
C THR A 201 9.05 8.17 -15.64
N GLY A 202 7.81 8.24 -15.12
CA GLY A 202 7.31 9.42 -14.40
C GLY A 202 7.08 10.65 -15.27
N ASN A 203 7.19 10.51 -16.60
CA ASN A 203 6.99 11.59 -17.56
C ASN A 203 5.75 11.31 -18.42
N LEU A 204 4.72 12.15 -18.29
CA LEU A 204 3.46 12.03 -19.02
C LEU A 204 3.63 12.10 -20.55
N MET A 205 4.68 12.76 -21.05
CA MET A 205 4.94 12.79 -22.48
C MET A 205 5.31 11.40 -23.02
N ASP A 206 5.98 10.58 -22.22
CA ASP A 206 6.34 9.22 -22.64
C ASP A 206 5.11 8.32 -22.75
N LEU A 207 4.17 8.48 -21.81
CA LEU A 207 2.85 7.83 -21.88
C LEU A 207 2.11 8.24 -23.16
N LYS A 208 2.08 9.55 -23.45
CA LYS A 208 1.47 10.08 -24.67
C LYS A 208 2.07 9.46 -25.92
N LEU A 209 3.40 9.43 -26.04
CA LEU A 209 4.11 8.87 -27.19
C LEU A 209 3.79 7.39 -27.40
N ALA A 210 3.70 6.62 -26.32
CA ALA A 210 3.36 5.20 -26.40
C ALA A 210 1.88 4.98 -26.82
N LEU A 211 0.96 5.79 -26.29
CA LEU A 211 -0.46 5.78 -26.67
C LEU A 211 -0.68 6.23 -28.12
N ASP A 212 0.04 7.24 -28.61
CA ASP A 212 -0.08 7.73 -29.99
C ASP A 212 0.36 6.64 -30.99
N VAL A 213 1.44 5.91 -30.70
CA VAL A 213 1.84 4.77 -31.53
C VAL A 213 0.79 3.65 -31.49
N ALA A 214 0.13 3.42 -30.36
CA ALA A 214 -0.96 2.45 -30.26
C ALA A 214 -2.16 2.81 -31.13
N LYS A 215 -2.57 4.08 -31.09
CA LYS A 215 -3.67 4.62 -31.88
C LYS A 215 -3.35 4.56 -33.38
N ASN A 216 -2.19 5.07 -33.77
CA ASN A 216 -1.76 5.14 -35.17
C ASN A 216 -1.62 3.76 -35.83
N ASN A 217 -1.36 2.72 -35.04
CA ASN A 217 -1.22 1.34 -35.52
C ASN A 217 -2.43 0.44 -35.16
N ASN A 218 -3.55 1.01 -34.73
CA ASN A 218 -4.81 0.32 -34.46
C ASN A 218 -4.73 -0.83 -33.43
N TRP A 219 -3.95 -0.65 -32.36
CA TRP A 219 -3.86 -1.64 -31.28
C TRP A 219 -4.15 -1.11 -29.88
N ARG A 220 -4.57 0.16 -29.74
CA ARG A 220 -4.93 0.74 -28.43
C ARG A 220 -5.95 -0.09 -27.64
N GLU A 221 -6.94 -0.68 -28.30
CA GLU A 221 -7.99 -1.48 -27.66
C GLU A 221 -7.56 -2.91 -27.29
N SER A 222 -6.37 -3.35 -27.72
CA SER A 222 -5.92 -4.76 -27.55
C SER A 222 -4.86 -4.94 -26.46
N VAL A 223 -4.54 -3.87 -25.73
CA VAL A 223 -3.51 -3.78 -24.69
C VAL A 223 -3.86 -2.68 -23.68
N GLU A 224 -3.49 -2.88 -22.42
CA GLU A 224 -3.63 -1.85 -21.39
C GLU A 224 -2.32 -1.07 -21.22
N PHE A 225 -2.44 0.22 -20.90
CA PHE A 225 -1.36 1.11 -20.55
C PHE A 225 -1.36 1.38 -19.05
N ALA A 226 -0.27 1.01 -18.40
CA ALA A 226 -0.01 1.38 -17.01
C ALA A 226 0.99 2.53 -16.94
N PHE A 227 0.78 3.47 -16.02
CA PHE A 227 1.71 4.56 -15.77
C PHE A 227 2.30 4.47 -14.37
N ALA A 228 3.61 4.70 -14.27
CA ALA A 228 4.37 4.61 -13.02
C ALA A 228 5.56 5.59 -13.01
N GLY A 229 6.23 5.66 -11.87
CA GLY A 229 7.38 6.52 -11.65
C GLY A 229 7.01 7.80 -10.91
N GLY A 230 7.20 7.82 -9.59
CA GLY A 230 7.04 9.04 -8.80
C GLY A 230 5.60 9.59 -8.71
N ILE A 231 4.58 8.76 -8.92
CA ILE A 231 3.17 9.18 -8.96
C ILE A 231 2.74 9.87 -7.66
N LYS A 232 2.18 11.07 -7.80
CA LYS A 232 1.57 11.86 -6.73
C LYS A 232 0.06 12.00 -6.95
N ILE A 233 -0.66 12.40 -5.90
CA ILE A 233 -2.13 12.47 -5.89
C ILE A 233 -2.67 13.52 -6.87
N ASP A 234 -1.93 14.61 -7.08
CA ASP A 234 -2.26 15.73 -7.97
C ASP A 234 -2.11 15.36 -9.46
N MET A 235 -1.29 14.36 -9.78
CA MET A 235 -1.07 13.90 -11.15
C MET A 235 -2.21 13.03 -11.70
N ILE A 236 -3.14 12.56 -10.85
CA ILE A 236 -4.11 11.51 -11.23
C ILE A 236 -5.01 11.96 -12.37
N ASP A 237 -5.51 13.20 -12.33
CA ASP A 237 -6.41 13.69 -13.38
C ASP A 237 -5.68 13.78 -14.72
N ASP A 238 -4.45 14.33 -14.75
CA ASP A 238 -3.65 14.40 -15.97
C ASP A 238 -3.33 13.00 -16.56
N ILE A 239 -3.08 12.00 -15.70
CA ILE A 239 -2.82 10.62 -16.13
C ILE A 239 -4.08 9.97 -16.73
N ILE A 240 -5.25 10.22 -16.11
CA ILE A 240 -6.55 9.77 -16.62
C ILE A 240 -6.84 10.42 -17.97
N ASP A 241 -6.71 11.74 -18.06
CA ASP A 241 -6.99 12.51 -19.28
C ASP A 241 -6.06 12.12 -20.43
N MET A 242 -4.83 11.70 -20.12
CA MET A 242 -3.91 11.16 -21.12
C MET A 242 -4.39 9.82 -21.69
N GLY A 243 -5.14 9.03 -20.91
CA GLY A 243 -5.75 7.77 -21.33
C GLY A 243 -5.01 6.52 -20.83
N ALA A 244 -4.38 6.57 -19.65
CA ALA A 244 -3.89 5.37 -18.98
C ALA A 244 -5.06 4.52 -18.42
N ASP A 245 -4.87 3.20 -18.39
CA ASP A 245 -5.86 2.25 -17.84
C ASP A 245 -5.54 1.89 -16.38
N ILE A 246 -4.25 1.97 -16.00
CA ILE A 246 -3.74 1.60 -14.68
C ILE A 246 -2.71 2.65 -14.20
N ILE A 247 -2.73 2.98 -12.92
CA ILE A 247 -1.62 3.67 -12.25
C ILE A 247 -0.99 2.77 -11.19
N ASP A 248 0.34 2.63 -11.22
CA ASP A 248 1.11 1.98 -10.16
C ASP A 248 1.75 3.03 -9.25
N VAL A 249 1.10 3.23 -8.10
CA VAL A 249 1.49 4.19 -7.09
C VAL A 249 2.41 3.51 -6.08
N GLY A 250 3.69 3.86 -6.14
CA GLY A 250 4.69 3.28 -5.25
C GLY A 250 4.80 3.99 -3.90
N ARG A 251 5.81 4.87 -3.81
CA ARG A 251 6.25 5.49 -2.55
C ARG A 251 5.14 6.29 -1.85
N SER A 252 4.30 6.98 -2.61
CA SER A 252 3.23 7.84 -2.09
C SER A 252 2.19 7.10 -1.25
N ILE A 253 2.07 5.78 -1.39
CA ILE A 253 1.25 4.93 -0.52
C ILE A 253 2.11 4.24 0.54
N ILE A 254 3.17 3.54 0.14
CA ILE A 254 3.92 2.66 1.07
C ILE A 254 4.73 3.45 2.12
N ASP A 255 5.18 4.64 1.77
CA ASP A 255 5.98 5.53 2.62
C ASP A 255 5.12 6.61 3.29
N ALA A 256 3.78 6.44 3.27
CA ALA A 256 2.89 7.35 3.98
C ALA A 256 3.29 7.47 5.47
N PRO A 257 3.24 8.69 6.05
CA PRO A 257 3.45 8.89 7.48
C PRO A 257 2.56 7.97 8.30
N MET A 258 3.02 7.60 9.49
CA MET A 258 2.16 6.91 10.44
C MET A 258 0.99 7.83 10.79
N LEU A 259 -0.21 7.25 10.93
CA LEU A 259 -1.35 7.99 11.43
C LEU A 259 -1.22 8.12 12.96
N ASP A 260 -1.41 9.33 13.48
CA ASP A 260 -1.18 9.61 14.88
C ASP A 260 -2.35 9.14 15.76
N PHE A 261 -2.00 8.54 16.90
CA PHE A 261 -2.91 8.00 17.89
C PHE A 261 -2.35 8.30 19.28
N LYS A 262 -3.24 8.53 20.23
CA LYS A 262 -2.87 8.67 21.65
C LYS A 262 -3.61 7.66 22.51
N LEU A 263 -2.95 7.26 23.60
CA LEU A 263 -3.56 6.48 24.67
C LEU A 263 -3.81 7.41 25.86
N ASP A 264 -5.03 7.40 26.41
CA ASP A 264 -5.36 8.13 27.63
C ASP A 264 -5.97 7.18 28.67
N VAL A 265 -5.45 7.22 29.90
CA VAL A 265 -6.12 6.64 31.07
C VAL A 265 -7.33 7.50 31.42
N LYS A 266 -8.51 6.87 31.48
CA LYS A 266 -9.79 7.55 31.71
C LYS A 266 -10.27 7.44 33.16
N SER A 267 -10.07 6.29 33.79
CA SER A 267 -10.44 6.10 35.20
C SER A 267 -9.69 4.95 35.86
N VAL A 268 -9.72 4.94 37.19
CA VAL A 268 -9.30 3.81 38.02
C VAL A 268 -10.53 2.94 38.30
N VAL A 269 -10.34 1.63 38.29
CA VAL A 269 -11.34 0.62 38.66
C VAL A 269 -10.76 -0.18 39.83
N GLU A 270 -11.49 -0.20 40.93
CA GLU A 270 -11.18 -1.01 42.12
C GLU A 270 -11.49 -2.50 41.87
#